data_AF-A0A7Y9R5C3-F1
#
_entry.id   AF-A0A7Y9R5C3-F1
#
_cell.length_a   1.000
_cell.length_b   1.000
_cell.length_c   1.000
_cell.angle_alpha   90.00
_cell.angle_beta   90.00
_cell.angle_gamma   90.00
#
_symmetry.space_group_name_H-M   'P 1'
#
loop_
_entity.id
_entity.type
_entity.pdbx_description
1 polymer ?
#
loop_
_entity_poly.entity_id
_entity_poly.type
_entity_poly.pdbx_seq_one_letter_code
_entity_poly.pdbx_strand_id
1 'polypeptide(L)'
;MSATESPSPSARAAAPAAVPAKTPATVPGTLSATAPGVARRLLALNLVRLRAQRGWSQEALAHESGLHRTFIAHVERQVRNASIDNVERLADALGVSVAAMFQPPPDPPAG
;
A
#
# COMPACT_ATOMS: atom_id res chain seq x y z
N MET A 1 16.83 -48.22 -26.18
CA MET A 1 15.43 -48.02 -26.61
C MET A 1 14.67 -47.58 -25.38
N SER A 2 14.59 -46.27 -25.17
CA SER A 2 13.34 -45.47 -25.29
C SER A 2 12.57 -45.52 -23.96
N ALA A 3 12.19 -44.43 -23.29
CA ALA A 3 11.87 -43.11 -23.78
C ALA A 3 12.21 -42.02 -22.76
N THR A 4 12.53 -40.86 -23.31
CA THR A 4 12.46 -39.52 -22.75
C THR A 4 11.13 -39.23 -22.05
N GLU A 5 11.18 -38.69 -20.83
CA GLU A 5 10.20 -37.67 -20.44
C GLU A 5 10.81 -36.65 -19.47
N SER A 6 10.66 -35.39 -19.84
CA SER A 6 10.76 -34.18 -19.02
C SER A 6 9.84 -33.17 -19.70
N PRO A 7 9.37 -32.11 -19.03
CA PRO A 7 9.15 -31.88 -17.60
C PRO A 7 7.73 -31.31 -17.35
N SER A 8 7.34 -31.05 -16.09
CA SER A 8 6.43 -29.91 -15.82
C SER A 8 6.59 -29.28 -14.43
N PRO A 9 6.68 -27.94 -14.35
CA PRO A 9 6.90 -27.18 -13.13
C PRO A 9 5.58 -26.59 -12.60
N SER A 10 5.25 -26.80 -11.34
CA SER A 10 4.33 -25.91 -10.62
C SER A 10 4.28 -26.24 -9.14
N ALA A 11 5.09 -25.54 -8.37
CA ALA A 11 4.78 -25.27 -6.97
C ALA A 11 5.45 -23.95 -6.57
N ARG A 12 4.75 -22.87 -6.93
CA ARG A 12 4.49 -21.71 -6.06
C ARG A 12 5.70 -21.17 -5.30
N ALA A 13 6.24 -20.06 -5.81
CA ALA A 13 7.16 -19.20 -5.09
C ALA A 13 6.61 -18.92 -3.67
N ALA A 14 7.39 -19.29 -2.67
CA ALA A 14 7.17 -18.90 -1.29
C ALA A 14 7.23 -17.37 -1.21
N ALA A 15 6.16 -16.75 -0.72
CA ALA A 15 6.19 -15.36 -0.31
C ALA A 15 7.31 -15.19 0.73
N PRO A 16 8.13 -14.11 0.65
CA PRO A 16 9.17 -13.91 1.63
C PRO A 16 8.56 -13.68 3.02
N ALA A 17 9.13 -14.37 3.99
CA ALA A 17 8.82 -14.27 5.41
C ALA A 17 8.76 -12.80 5.84
N ALA A 18 7.69 -12.49 6.58
CA ALA A 18 7.54 -11.22 7.28
C ALA A 18 8.80 -10.94 8.11
N VAL A 19 9.44 -9.81 7.83
CA VAL A 19 10.54 -9.27 8.62
C VAL A 19 10.02 -9.03 10.05
N PRO A 20 10.75 -9.43 11.11
CA PRO A 20 10.32 -9.15 12.47
C PRO A 20 10.26 -7.62 12.67
N ALA A 21 9.06 -7.11 12.91
CA ALA A 21 8.84 -5.73 13.31
C ALA A 21 9.52 -5.50 14.66
N LYS A 22 10.76 -5.01 14.62
CA LYS A 22 11.43 -4.43 15.79
C LYS A 22 10.66 -3.18 16.18
N THR A 23 9.83 -3.28 17.20
CA THR A 23 9.15 -2.15 17.82
C THR A 23 10.21 -1.22 18.44
N PRO A 24 10.24 0.08 18.12
CA PRO A 24 10.60 1.07 19.10
C PRO A 24 9.30 1.53 19.78
N ALA A 25 9.11 1.07 21.02
CA ALA A 25 8.29 1.79 21.96
C ALA A 25 8.93 3.17 22.16
N THR A 26 8.24 4.23 21.76
CA THR A 26 8.33 5.60 22.32
C THR A 26 7.19 6.41 21.70
N VAL A 27 6.11 6.59 22.45
CA VAL A 27 5.13 7.68 22.21
C VAL A 27 5.31 8.73 23.31
N PRO A 28 6.15 9.75 23.13
CA PRO A 28 6.02 11.01 23.83
C PRO A 28 5.03 11.86 23.04
N GLY A 29 4.01 12.35 23.75
CA GLY A 29 2.91 13.09 23.17
C GLY A 29 3.32 14.29 22.32
N THR A 30 2.44 14.63 21.39
CA THR A 30 1.59 15.83 21.45
C THR A 30 0.61 15.67 20.30
N LEU A 31 -0.69 15.58 20.59
CA LEU A 31 -1.74 15.74 19.58
C LEU A 31 -1.70 17.20 19.12
N SER A 32 -0.68 17.56 18.33
CA SER A 32 -0.52 18.90 17.81
C SER A 32 -1.61 19.12 16.77
N ALA A 33 -2.58 19.95 17.17
CA ALA A 33 -3.65 20.59 16.41
C ALA A 33 -3.70 20.19 14.92
N THR A 34 -4.56 19.21 14.61
CA THR A 34 -4.74 18.70 13.26
C THR A 34 -5.40 19.76 12.39
N ALA A 35 -4.64 20.36 11.47
CA ALA A 35 -5.24 21.04 10.33
C ALA A 35 -6.19 20.06 9.60
N PRO A 36 -7.39 20.47 9.17
CA PRO A 36 -8.31 19.56 8.52
C PRO A 36 -7.64 18.90 7.29
N GLY A 37 -7.73 17.57 7.21
CA GLY A 37 -7.22 16.81 6.07
C GLY A 37 -5.82 16.19 6.21
N VAL A 38 -5.16 16.24 7.37
CA VAL A 38 -3.86 15.55 7.60
C VAL A 38 -3.96 14.05 7.28
N ALA A 39 -4.99 13.35 7.76
CA ALA A 39 -5.19 11.93 7.47
C ALA A 39 -5.35 11.64 5.97
N ARG A 40 -6.10 12.50 5.25
CA ARG A 40 -6.27 12.38 3.80
C ARG A 40 -4.95 12.59 3.06
N ARG A 41 -4.13 13.53 3.53
CA ARG A 41 -2.80 13.78 2.98
C ARG A 41 -1.86 12.61 3.17
N LEU A 42 -1.83 12.03 4.37
CA LEU A 42 -1.01 10.86 4.68
C LEU A 42 -1.44 9.65 3.83
N LEU A 43 -2.75 9.40 3.72
CA LEU A 43 -3.28 8.34 2.88
C LEU A 43 -2.83 8.52 1.42
N ALA A 44 -2.99 9.72 0.85
CA ALA A 44 -2.61 10.01 -0.53
C ALA A 44 -1.11 9.82 -0.77
N LEU A 45 -0.26 10.33 0.12
CA LEU A 45 1.20 10.22 0.00
C LEU A 45 1.67 8.78 0.08
N ASN A 46 1.16 8.00 1.06
CA ASN A 46 1.54 6.59 1.18
C ASN A 46 1.00 5.76 0.03
N LEU A 47 -0.19 6.06 -0.48
CA LEU A 47 -0.74 5.36 -1.64
C LEU A 47 0.18 5.51 -2.87
N VAL A 48 0.62 6.74 -3.17
CA VAL A 48 1.56 7.01 -4.26
C VAL A 48 2.91 6.31 -4.01
N ARG A 49 3.46 6.43 -2.80
CA ARG A 49 4.75 5.84 -2.42
C ARG A 49 4.75 4.32 -2.55
N LEU A 50 3.77 3.65 -1.95
CA LEU A 50 3.67 2.18 -1.93
C LEU A 50 3.38 1.63 -3.34
N ARG A 51 2.56 2.35 -4.12
CA ARG A 51 2.32 2.02 -5.53
C ARG A 51 3.61 2.12 -6.35
N ALA A 52 4.38 3.20 -6.17
CA ALA A 52 5.65 3.41 -6.87
C ALA A 52 6.70 2.35 -6.50
N GLN A 53 6.78 1.95 -5.22
CA GLN A 53 7.67 0.87 -4.76
C GLN A 53 7.37 -0.48 -5.42
N ARG A 54 6.12 -0.71 -5.83
CA ARG A 54 5.69 -1.91 -6.58
C ARG A 54 5.79 -1.75 -8.10
N GLY A 55 6.18 -0.57 -8.61
CA GLY A 55 6.19 -0.28 -10.04
C GLY A 55 4.78 -0.24 -10.67
N TRP A 56 3.75 0.00 -9.89
CA TRP A 56 2.36 -0.07 -10.34
C TRP A 56 1.85 1.25 -10.92
N SER A 57 1.02 1.17 -11.96
CA SER A 57 0.19 2.30 -12.40
C SER A 57 -1.07 2.42 -11.53
N GLN A 58 -1.82 3.52 -11.67
CA GLN A 58 -3.14 3.63 -11.02
C GLN A 58 -4.10 2.52 -11.49
N GLU A 59 -3.98 2.10 -12.75
CA GLU A 59 -4.78 1.01 -13.34
C GLU A 59 -4.39 -0.35 -12.75
N ALA A 60 -3.11 -0.59 -12.54
CA ALA A 60 -2.64 -1.81 -11.87
C ALA A 60 -3.17 -1.88 -10.44
N LEU A 61 -3.06 -0.79 -9.66
CA LEU A 61 -3.60 -0.77 -8.29
C LEU A 61 -5.12 -0.91 -8.25
N ALA A 62 -5.83 -0.31 -9.21
CA ALA A 62 -7.27 -0.45 -9.36
C ALA A 62 -7.66 -1.92 -9.58
N HIS A 63 -6.95 -2.61 -10.47
CA HIS A 63 -7.14 -4.03 -10.74
C HIS A 63 -6.92 -4.87 -9.46
N GLU A 64 -5.78 -4.70 -8.79
CA GLU A 64 -5.43 -5.48 -7.59
C GLU A 64 -6.35 -5.23 -6.39
N SER A 65 -6.88 -4.01 -6.24
CA SER A 65 -7.79 -3.65 -5.14
C SER A 65 -9.28 -3.88 -5.43
N GLY A 66 -9.64 -4.24 -6.67
CA GLY A 66 -11.03 -4.31 -7.10
C GLY A 66 -11.77 -2.97 -7.05
N LEU A 67 -11.04 -1.85 -7.11
CA LEU A 67 -11.57 -0.49 -7.07
C LEU A 67 -11.45 0.16 -8.45
N HIS A 68 -12.29 1.16 -8.73
CA HIS A 68 -12.20 1.87 -10.00
C HIS A 68 -10.93 2.74 -10.06
N ARG A 69 -10.23 2.78 -11.19
CA ARG A 69 -9.04 3.64 -11.39
C ARG A 69 -9.30 5.11 -11.01
N THR A 70 -10.46 5.65 -11.39
CA THR A 70 -10.85 7.02 -11.02
C THR A 70 -10.95 7.23 -9.51
N PHE A 71 -11.34 6.20 -8.73
CA PHE A 71 -11.30 6.26 -7.27
C PHE A 71 -9.86 6.41 -6.77
N ILE A 72 -8.92 5.61 -7.28
CA ILE A 72 -7.49 5.72 -6.96
C ILE A 72 -6.98 7.14 -7.24
N ALA A 73 -7.26 7.66 -8.44
CA ALA A 73 -6.89 9.03 -8.82
C ALA A 73 -7.53 10.10 -7.92
N HIS A 74 -8.73 9.87 -7.40
CA HIS A 74 -9.38 10.79 -6.45
C HIS A 74 -8.72 10.75 -5.07
N VAL A 75 -8.32 9.56 -4.60
CA VAL A 75 -7.60 9.40 -3.33
C VAL A 75 -6.23 10.08 -3.40
N GLU A 76 -5.44 9.82 -4.45
CA GLU A 76 -4.11 10.42 -4.63
C GLU A 76 -4.18 11.96 -4.70
N ARG A 77 -5.25 12.53 -5.26
CA ARG A 77 -5.48 13.99 -5.33
C ARG A 77 -6.21 14.60 -4.13
N GLN A 78 -6.56 13.79 -3.12
CA GLN A 78 -7.26 14.25 -1.91
C GLN A 78 -8.64 14.88 -2.15
N VAL A 79 -9.30 14.56 -3.26
CA VAL A 79 -10.58 15.18 -3.66
C VAL A 79 -11.82 14.42 -3.19
N ARG A 80 -11.65 13.25 -2.56
CA ARG A 80 -12.76 12.49 -1.95
C ARG A 80 -12.45 12.00 -0.54
N ASN A 81 -13.52 11.73 0.21
CA ASN A 81 -13.44 10.96 1.44
C ASN A 81 -13.45 9.47 1.09
N ALA A 82 -12.41 8.74 1.47
CA ALA A 82 -12.35 7.29 1.32
C ALA A 82 -13.05 6.64 2.52
N SER A 83 -13.90 5.65 2.28
CA SER A 83 -14.41 4.80 3.36
C SER A 83 -13.27 3.95 3.94
N ILE A 84 -13.41 3.52 5.18
CA ILE A 84 -12.44 2.66 5.85
C ILE A 84 -12.31 1.33 5.08
N ASP A 85 -13.42 0.74 4.63
CA ASP A 85 -13.42 -0.50 3.82
C ASP A 85 -12.59 -0.36 2.54
N ASN A 86 -12.62 0.80 1.88
CA ASN A 86 -11.80 1.04 0.69
C ASN A 86 -10.32 1.18 1.06
N VAL A 87 -9.99 1.75 2.22
CA VAL A 87 -8.61 1.82 2.70
C VAL A 87 -8.09 0.42 3.03
N GLU A 88 -8.91 -0.44 3.60
CA GLU A 88 -8.58 -1.85 3.86
C GLU A 88 -8.27 -2.59 2.55
N ARG A 89 -9.14 -2.49 1.53
CA ARG A 89 -8.88 -3.06 0.20
C ARG A 89 -7.59 -2.57 -0.44
N LEU A 90 -7.27 -1.29 -0.29
CA LEU A 90 -6.01 -0.73 -0.78
C LEU A 90 -4.81 -1.29 -0.03
N ALA A 91 -4.91 -1.39 1.30
CA ALA A 91 -3.84 -1.95 2.14
C ALA A 91 -3.59 -3.43 1.81
N ASP A 92 -4.66 -4.21 1.65
CA ASP A 92 -4.61 -5.62 1.25
C ASP A 92 -3.94 -5.80 -0.12
N ALA A 93 -4.38 -5.04 -1.13
CA ALA A 93 -3.78 -5.06 -2.47
C ALA A 93 -2.29 -4.69 -2.44
N LEU A 94 -1.91 -3.72 -1.60
CA LEU A 94 -0.53 -3.30 -1.42
C LEU A 94 0.27 -4.22 -0.47
N GLY A 95 -0.36 -5.23 0.14
CA GLY A 95 0.26 -6.17 1.08
C GLY A 95 0.85 -5.48 2.31
N VAL A 96 0.19 -4.45 2.83
CA VAL A 96 0.61 -3.69 4.02
C VAL A 96 -0.51 -3.63 5.05
N SER A 97 -0.18 -3.29 6.30
CA SER A 97 -1.21 -3.00 7.30
C SER A 97 -1.90 -1.66 7.01
N VAL A 98 -3.17 -1.53 7.43
CA VAL A 98 -3.91 -0.26 7.34
C VAL A 98 -3.17 0.88 8.05
N ALA A 99 -2.52 0.59 9.17
CA ALA A 99 -1.72 1.59 9.90
C ALA A 99 -0.56 2.17 9.07
N ALA A 100 0.04 1.38 8.18
CA ALA A 100 1.12 1.82 7.30
C ALA A 100 0.66 2.88 6.28
N MET A 101 -0.64 2.91 5.94
CA MET A 101 -1.24 3.91 5.05
C MET A 101 -1.25 5.31 5.68
N PHE A 102 -1.11 5.41 7.00
CA PHE A 102 -1.20 6.66 7.76
C PHE A 102 0.09 7.03 8.49
N GLN A 103 1.18 6.30 8.28
CA GLN A 103 2.48 6.69 8.83
C GLN A 103 3.03 7.90 8.07
N PRO A 104 3.67 8.87 8.74
CA PRO A 104 4.45 9.87 8.03
C PRO A 104 5.51 9.16 7.18
N PRO A 105 5.68 9.54 5.89
CA PRO A 105 6.71 8.94 5.07
C PRO A 105 8.09 9.22 5.69
N PRO A 106 9.03 8.26 5.64
CA PRO A 106 10.36 8.41 6.24
C PRO A 106 11.15 9.59 5.64
N ASP A 107 10.87 9.95 4.39
CA ASP A 107 11.41 11.12 3.70
C ASP A 107 10.28 11.94 3.07
N PRO A 108 10.26 13.27 3.21
CA PRO A 108 9.34 14.10 2.44
C PRO A 108 9.69 13.99 0.95
N PRO A 109 8.71 13.86 0.04
CA PRO A 109 9.00 13.91 -1.39
C PRO A 109 9.65 15.26 -1.70
N ALA A 110 10.83 15.22 -2.31
CA ALA A 110 11.44 16.41 -2.88
C ALA A 110 10.41 17.05 -3.82
N GLY A 111 10.13 18.34 -3.59
CA GLY A 111 9.17 19.12 -4.37
C GLY A 111 9.59 19.29 -5.83
#